data_AF-A0A967E537-F1
#
_entry.id   AF-A0A967E537-F1
#
_cell.length_a   1.000
_cell.length_b   1.000
_cell.length_c   1.000
_cell.angle_alpha   90.00
_cell.angle_beta   90.00
_cell.angle_gamma   90.00
#
_symmetry.space_group_name_H-M   'P 1'
#
loop_
_entity.id
_entity.type
_entity.pdbx_description
1 polymer ?
#
loop_
_entity_poly.entity_id
_entity_poly.type
_entity_poly.pdbx_seq_one_letter_code
_entity_poly.pdbx_strand_id
1 'polypeptide(L)'
;MIRGLGAVVSNPLLRTKSIDQILADADQPEHRLKKTLTAWDLTALGIGAIIGTGIFVLIGTAIVGDAHRSGAGPGIVLSFV
;
A
#
# COMPACT_ATOMS: atom_id res chain seq x y z
N MET A 1 -37.09 -12.37 -23.37
CA MET A 1 -35.98 -12.24 -24.33
C MET A 1 -35.02 -11.20 -23.75
N ILE A 2 -33.86 -11.48 -23.15
CA ILE A 2 -33.02 -12.65 -22.92
C ILE A 2 -32.53 -12.52 -21.46
N ARG A 3 -33.02 -13.35 -20.53
CA ARG A 3 -32.48 -13.47 -19.17
C ARG A 3 -31.71 -14.77 -19.12
N GLY A 4 -30.41 -14.71 -19.41
CA GLY A 4 -29.55 -15.89 -19.48
C GLY A 4 -28.10 -15.56 -19.18
N LEU A 5 -27.52 -16.41 -18.34
CA LEU A 5 -26.10 -16.67 -18.11
C LEU A 5 -25.32 -15.72 -17.20
N GLY A 6 -25.01 -16.25 -16.01
CA GLY A 6 -23.89 -15.81 -15.20
C GLY A 6 -24.14 -16.05 -13.72
N ALA A 7 -24.32 -17.31 -13.30
CA ALA A 7 -24.17 -17.65 -11.89
C ALA A 7 -22.71 -17.40 -11.51
N VAL A 8 -22.42 -16.17 -11.05
CA VAL A 8 -21.15 -15.82 -10.44
C VAL A 8 -21.03 -16.68 -9.19
N VAL A 9 -20.13 -17.66 -9.25
CA VAL A 9 -19.72 -18.50 -8.12
C VAL A 9 -19.44 -17.58 -6.93
N SER A 10 -20.32 -17.64 -5.93
CA SER A 10 -20.24 -16.83 -4.72
C SER A 10 -19.24 -17.50 -3.77
N ASN A 11 -17.94 -17.32 -4.01
CA ASN A 11 -16.91 -17.63 -3.03
C ASN A 11 -16.77 -16.42 -2.09
N PRO A 12 -17.16 -16.49 -0.81
CA PRO A 12 -17.06 -15.37 0.12
C PRO A 12 -15.63 -14.86 0.31
N LEU A 13 -14.61 -15.69 0.02
CA LEU A 13 -13.19 -15.34 0.14
C LEU A 13 -12.64 -14.53 -1.05
N LEU A 14 -13.28 -14.58 -2.22
CA LEU A 14 -12.79 -13.96 -3.46
C LEU A 14 -13.79 -12.96 -4.07
N ARG A 15 -14.79 -12.54 -3.30
CA ARG A 15 -15.74 -11.52 -3.75
C ARG A 15 -15.06 -10.15 -3.81
N THR A 16 -14.93 -9.61 -5.01
CA THR A 16 -14.43 -8.25 -5.23
C THR A 16 -15.56 -7.23 -5.06
N LYS A 17 -15.22 -6.06 -4.49
CA LYS A 17 -16.15 -4.93 -4.42
C LYS A 17 -16.32 -4.33 -5.82
N SER A 18 -17.55 -4.04 -6.24
CA SER A 18 -17.75 -3.42 -7.56
C SER A 18 -17.29 -1.97 -7.55
N ILE A 19 -16.88 -1.46 -8.72
CA ILE A 19 -16.42 -0.08 -8.88
C ILE A 19 -17.54 0.90 -8.51
N ASP A 20 -18.79 0.61 -8.93
CA ASP A 20 -19.96 1.43 -8.60
C ASP A 20 -20.17 1.55 -7.09
N GLN A 21 -19.95 0.47 -6.33
CA GLN A 21 -20.04 0.49 -4.88
C GLN A 21 -18.92 1.31 -4.22
N ILE A 22 -17.72 1.32 -4.79
CA ILE A 22 -16.61 2.15 -4.28
C ILE A 22 -16.90 3.64 -4.50
N LEU A 23 -17.41 4.00 -5.68
CA LEU A 23 -17.78 5.38 -6.00
C LEU A 23 -18.94 5.87 -5.13
N ALA A 24 -19.98 5.04 -4.97
CA ALA A 24 -21.13 5.36 -4.13
C ALA A 24 -20.72 5.60 -2.67
N ASP A 25 -19.83 4.77 -2.12
CA ASP A 25 -19.35 4.93 -0.74
C ASP A 25 -18.47 6.17 -0.56
N ALA A 26 -17.65 6.51 -1.56
CA ALA A 26 -16.79 7.70 -1.52
C ALA A 26 -17.57 9.02 -1.59
N ASP A 27 -18.77 9.02 -2.18
CA ASP A 27 -19.64 10.20 -2.31
C ASP A 27 -20.64 10.37 -1.15
N GLN A 28 -20.67 9.45 -0.17
CA GLN A 28 -21.54 9.58 1.01
C GLN A 28 -21.24 10.88 1.78
N PRO A 29 -22.24 11.71 2.08
CA PRO A 29 -22.04 13.05 2.62
C PRO A 29 -21.40 13.04 4.01
N GLU A 30 -21.64 12.02 4.83
CA GLU A 30 -21.00 11.86 6.15
C GLU A 30 -19.49 11.52 6.09
N HIS A 31 -19.01 10.94 4.99
CA HIS A 31 -17.63 10.46 4.84
C HIS A 31 -16.80 11.29 3.85
N ARG A 32 -17.42 12.27 3.17
CA ARG A 32 -16.80 13.01 2.08
C ARG A 32 -15.84 14.08 2.57
N LEU A 33 -14.57 13.97 2.17
CA LEU A 33 -13.50 14.92 2.47
C LEU A 33 -13.41 16.03 1.41
N LYS A 34 -12.91 17.21 1.82
CA LYS A 34 -12.56 18.29 0.88
C LYS A 34 -11.28 17.91 0.12
N LYS A 35 -11.31 18.02 -1.21
CA LYS A 35 -10.15 17.76 -2.07
C LYS A 35 -9.18 18.94 -2.04
N THR A 36 -8.25 18.93 -1.09
CA THR A 36 -7.28 20.02 -0.88
C THR A 36 -5.83 19.62 -1.14
N LEU A 37 -5.52 18.33 -1.23
CA LEU A 37 -4.17 17.84 -1.47
C LEU A 37 -3.71 18.16 -2.90
N THR A 38 -2.58 18.85 -3.02
CA THR A 38 -1.87 19.06 -4.28
C THR A 38 -0.88 17.92 -4.56
N ALA A 39 -0.25 17.91 -5.75
CA ALA A 39 0.78 16.92 -6.09
C ALA A 39 1.97 16.95 -5.12
N TRP A 40 2.33 18.13 -4.60
CA TRP A 40 3.39 18.28 -3.61
C TRP A 40 3.00 17.70 -2.26
N ASP A 41 1.78 17.98 -1.81
CA ASP A 41 1.28 17.45 -0.54
C ASP A 41 1.19 15.92 -0.58
N LEU A 42 0.76 15.35 -1.72
CA LEU A 42 0.70 13.91 -1.91
C LEU A 42 2.11 13.28 -1.96
N THR A 43 3.06 13.96 -2.58
CA THR A 43 4.47 13.52 -2.62
C THR A 43 5.07 13.53 -1.21
N ALA A 44 4.84 14.60 -0.45
CA ALA A 44 5.29 14.71 0.93
C ALA A 44 4.66 13.63 1.83
N LEU A 45 3.36 13.35 1.65
CA LEU A 45 2.67 12.24 2.33
C LEU A 45 3.33 10.90 1.99
N GLY A 46 3.62 10.65 0.71
CA GLY A 46 4.31 9.44 0.27
C GLY A 46 5.70 9.28 0.89
N ILE A 47 6.51 10.35 0.90
CA ILE A 47 7.84 10.34 1.53
C ILE A 47 7.72 10.04 3.02
N GLY A 48 6.80 10.73 3.73
CA GLY A 48 6.58 10.51 5.16
C GLY A 48 6.06 9.11 5.50
N ALA A 49 5.30 8.48 4.59
CA ALA A 49 4.81 7.11 4.76
C ALA A 49 5.89 6.04 4.50
N ILE A 50 6.88 6.33 3.63
CA ILE A 50 7.96 5.38 3.27
C ILE A 50 9.15 5.49 4.22
N ILE A 51 9.56 6.71 4.57
CA ILE A 51 10.74 6.96 5.40
C ILE A 51 10.38 6.80 6.88
N GLY A 52 10.72 5.64 7.44
CA GLY A 52 10.45 5.34 8.85
C GLY A 52 11.39 4.29 9.43
N THR A 53 10.85 3.39 10.26
CA THR A 53 11.62 2.31 10.92
C THR A 53 12.45 1.47 9.96
N GLY A 54 11.98 1.28 8.72
CA GLY A 54 12.69 0.54 7.68
C GLY A 54 14.11 1.04 7.43
N ILE A 55 14.27 2.33 7.13
CA ILE A 55 15.60 2.91 6.83
C ILE A 55 16.41 3.14 8.12
N PHE A 56 15.79 3.59 9.20
CA PHE A 56 16.54 4.01 10.40
C PHE A 56 16.93 2.85 11.32
N VAL A 57 16.14 1.77 11.37
CA VAL A 57 16.36 0.66 12.32
C VAL A 57 16.83 -0.60 11.59
N LEU A 58 16.17 -0.96 10.49
CA LEU A 58 16.46 -2.24 9.83
C LEU A 58 17.78 -2.22 9.05
N ILE A 59 18.22 -1.07 8.53
CA ILE A 59 19.47 -1.00 7.78
C ILE A 59 20.67 -1.26 8.69
N GLY A 60 20.70 -0.74 9.91
CA GLY A 60 21.79 -1.00 10.85
C GLY A 60 21.96 -2.49 11.12
N THR A 61 20.86 -3.18 11.41
CA THR A 61 20.86 -4.63 11.62
C THR A 61 21.14 -5.43 10.34
N ALA A 62 20.74 -4.93 9.16
CA ALA A 62 21.05 -5.56 7.89
C ALA A 62 22.54 -5.43 7.52
N ILE A 63 23.20 -4.31 7.85
CA ILE A 63 24.63 -4.08 7.59
C ILE A 63 25.50 -4.87 8.56
N VAL A 64 25.26 -4.72 9.87
CA VAL A 64 26.11 -5.28 10.93
C VAL A 64 25.76 -6.74 11.23
N GLY A 65 24.52 -7.14 10.97
CA GLY A 65 23.97 -8.43 11.38
C GLY A 65 23.33 -8.34 12.77
N ASP A 66 22.67 -9.42 13.16
CA ASP A 66 22.13 -9.61 14.50
C ASP A 66 22.45 -11.03 15.00
N ALA A 67 21.89 -11.41 16.15
CA ALA A 67 22.16 -12.71 16.78
C ALA A 67 21.81 -13.93 15.90
N HIS A 68 20.98 -13.77 14.88
CA HIS A 68 20.47 -14.87 14.05
C HIS A 68 20.93 -14.80 12.59
N ARG A 69 21.50 -13.68 12.13
CA ARG A 69 21.92 -13.49 10.74
C ARG A 69 23.18 -12.65 10.63
N SER A 70 24.09 -13.10 9.78
CA SER A 70 25.28 -12.34 9.40
C SER A 70 24.89 -11.05 8.66
N GLY A 71 25.61 -9.96 8.95
CA GLY A 71 25.42 -8.70 8.26
C GLY A 71 25.86 -8.76 6.80
N ALA A 72 25.14 -8.04 5.93
CA ALA A 72 25.48 -7.88 4.53
C ALA A 72 26.71 -6.97 4.31
N GLY A 73 27.14 -6.24 5.35
CA GLY A 73 28.25 -5.31 5.27
C GLY A 73 27.96 -4.10 4.36
N PRO A 74 28.99 -3.32 3.98
CA PRO A 74 28.82 -2.13 3.14
C PRO A 74 28.32 -2.46 1.72
N GLY A 75 28.40 -3.72 1.29
CA GLY A 75 27.90 -4.18 -0.01
C GLY A 75 26.40 -3.97 -0.19
N ILE A 76 25.62 -3.86 0.89
CA ILE A 76 24.18 -3.60 0.80
C ILE A 76 23.88 -2.25 0.13
N VAL A 77 24.77 -1.25 0.29
CA VAL A 77 24.60 0.07 -0.36
C VAL A 77 24.76 -0.05 -1.87
N LEU A 78 25.67 -0.93 -2.33
CA LEU A 78 25.88 -1.20 -3.75
C LEU A 78 24.69 -1.92 -4.38
N SER A 79 23.89 -2.66 -3.61
CA SER A 79 22.70 -3.35 -4.11
C SER A 79 21.53 -2.43 -4.47
N PHE A 80 21.58 -1.15 -4.07
CA PHE A 80 20.51 -0.18 -4.30
C PHE A 80 20.82 0.86 -5.40
N VAL A 81 22.01 0.82 -5.99
CA VAL A 81 22.46 1.67 -7.11
C VAL A 81 22.52 0.83 -8.38
#